data_AF-A0A1G9A340-F1
#
_entry.id   AF-A0A1G9A340-F1
#
_cell.length_a   1.000
_cell.length_b   1.000
_cell.length_c   1.000
_cell.angle_alpha   90.00
_cell.angle_beta   90.00
_cell.angle_gamma   90.00
#
_symmetry.space_group_name_H-M   'P 1'
#
loop_
_entity.id
_entity.type
_entity.pdbx_description
1 polymer ?
#
loop_
_entity_poly.entity_id
_entity_poly.type
_entity_poly.pdbx_seq_one_letter_code
_entity_poly.pdbx_strand_id
1 'polypeptide(L)'
;MRHPPRTRGQFQRGAIGLVGVLVLLLAVLLTALVVDSGRLWMQKKQLQSIADMSAISAARHLGCNATLQNVMQMAQVAATNNGFSGQLSAAPNQVLLGKLETVQGIRQFTADGSHDAVYVRTTREVPGSLMAGGLLGHTVILRAEAVSVADPLLAAFSAGSFTASLSSEQSTLLNKLLGGMLGAPLNLDVLTYRGIANTRITLQDILAVSGQVGTLQGLLNTDMQVGDLLALFANAANQSGVADLQIVAAMQTIANLAVNQASVRLGDILAVTTPDASAAATVGLNALSLISTTAMVANGQHALTIPLAINIPSITSINAQVTIVEPPQLAIGPAAGEGALCTTVRTAQVRAKVGVLVNIPLLASIDLALGAEVAPGSAGLRTIVQDDGESEVTIEAKPGIAALVLSNNDGTGLARISTLLGLPLASIGLNLPLQPANAQTLEYTVENPVRNHLPQTQSVASPLGSSLGNALAQPNLLNVTLLGILDLGIVSNVVSTIISPLLSEIGRVLLDPLLNLLGIRVGGMDITLEDVQYRQEKPLVI
;
A
#
# COMPACT_ATOMS: atom_id res chain seq x y z
N MET A 1 54.16 89.91 -48.42
CA MET A 1 52.90 89.16 -48.22
C MET A 1 52.27 88.88 -49.58
N ARG A 2 52.24 87.61 -50.05
CA ARG A 2 51.24 87.01 -50.97
C ARG A 2 51.66 85.57 -51.30
N HIS A 3 50.69 84.66 -51.19
CA HIS A 3 50.81 83.20 -51.29
C HIS A 3 51.29 82.67 -52.65
N PRO A 4 51.91 81.47 -52.71
CA PRO A 4 51.69 80.53 -53.80
C PRO A 4 50.60 79.49 -53.44
N PRO A 5 49.87 78.99 -54.44
CA PRO A 5 48.62 78.25 -54.26
C PRO A 5 48.83 76.82 -53.75
N ARG A 6 47.83 76.37 -52.99
CA ARG A 6 47.64 74.99 -52.53
C ARG A 6 47.78 74.00 -53.69
N THR A 7 48.72 73.08 -53.53
CA THR A 7 48.81 71.84 -54.29
C THR A 7 47.48 71.09 -54.22
N ARG A 8 46.88 70.83 -55.39
CA ARG A 8 45.77 69.90 -55.55
C ARG A 8 46.26 68.50 -55.19
N GLY A 9 46.05 68.09 -53.94
CA GLY A 9 46.14 66.69 -53.55
C GLY A 9 44.97 65.95 -54.18
N GLN A 10 45.22 65.18 -55.23
CA GLN A 10 44.30 64.16 -55.69
C GLN A 10 44.24 63.07 -54.61
N PHE A 11 43.22 63.15 -53.74
CA PHE A 11 42.91 62.08 -52.82
C PHE A 11 42.17 60.99 -53.58
N GLN A 12 42.83 59.84 -53.74
CA GLN A 12 42.19 58.58 -54.13
C GLN A 12 41.15 58.20 -53.07
N ARG A 13 39.85 58.31 -53.42
CA ARG A 13 38.71 57.98 -52.53
C ARG A 13 37.95 56.70 -52.94
N GLY A 14 38.52 55.88 -53.84
CA GLY A 14 37.83 54.69 -54.36
C GLY A 14 37.96 53.41 -53.52
N ALA A 15 39.12 53.17 -52.88
CA ALA A 15 39.41 51.88 -52.24
C ALA A 15 38.69 51.67 -50.89
N ILE A 16 38.45 52.74 -50.12
CA ILE A 16 37.83 52.65 -48.79
C ILE A 16 36.34 52.26 -48.89
N GLY A 17 35.65 52.68 -49.96
CA GLY A 17 34.25 52.29 -50.22
C GLY A 17 34.11 50.80 -50.51
N LEU A 18 35.02 50.22 -51.29
CA LEU A 18 35.01 48.78 -51.60
C LEU A 18 35.30 47.93 -50.35
N VAL A 19 36.27 48.35 -49.54
CA VAL A 19 36.57 47.67 -48.27
C VAL A 19 35.39 47.79 -47.29
N GLY A 20 34.75 48.96 -47.21
CA GLY A 20 33.57 49.18 -46.36
C GLY A 20 32.38 48.30 -46.76
N VAL A 21 32.10 48.17 -48.06
CA VAL A 21 31.06 47.26 -48.57
C VAL A 21 31.39 45.81 -48.23
N LEU A 22 32.65 45.40 -48.39
CA LEU A 22 33.08 44.03 -48.08
C LEU A 22 32.95 43.71 -46.58
N VAL A 23 33.32 44.65 -45.70
CA VAL A 23 33.18 44.50 -44.24
C VAL A 23 31.70 44.45 -43.83
N LEU A 24 30.85 45.29 -44.40
CA LEU A 24 29.41 45.25 -44.13
C LEU A 24 28.78 43.93 -44.61
N LEU A 25 29.16 43.45 -45.79
CA LEU A 25 28.70 42.16 -46.31
C LEU A 25 29.14 41.02 -45.40
N LEU A 26 30.40 41.03 -44.94
CA LEU A 26 30.90 40.05 -43.98
C LEU A 26 30.12 40.11 -42.65
N ALA A 27 29.85 41.31 -42.15
CA ALA A 27 29.06 41.49 -40.93
C ALA A 27 27.65 40.90 -41.07
N VAL A 28 26.98 41.11 -42.22
CA VAL A 28 25.67 40.52 -42.52
C VAL A 28 25.72 38.99 -42.62
N LEU A 29 26.78 38.42 -43.21
CA LEU A 29 26.94 36.97 -43.27
C LEU A 29 27.15 36.35 -41.87
N LEU A 30 27.94 37.00 -41.02
CA LEU A 30 28.16 36.54 -39.65
C LEU A 30 26.89 36.64 -38.80
N THR A 31 26.10 37.70 -38.92
CA THR A 31 24.82 37.80 -38.21
C THR A 31 23.82 36.75 -38.70
N ALA A 32 23.75 36.50 -40.01
CA ALA A 32 22.94 35.43 -40.57
C ALA A 32 23.34 34.05 -39.99
N LEU A 33 24.64 33.77 -39.93
CA LEU A 33 25.16 32.52 -39.34
C LEU A 33 24.78 32.38 -37.86
N VAL A 34 24.91 33.46 -37.07
CA VAL A 34 24.54 33.46 -35.65
C VAL A 34 23.05 33.22 -35.46
N VAL A 35 22.20 33.85 -36.26
CA VAL A 35 20.73 33.67 -36.20
C VAL A 35 20.35 32.24 -36.56
N ASP A 36 20.92 31.68 -37.64
CA ASP A 36 20.63 30.32 -38.07
C ASP A 36 21.11 29.28 -37.03
N SER A 37 22.32 29.47 -36.49
CA SER A 37 22.87 28.61 -35.43
C SER A 37 22.03 28.69 -34.16
N GLY A 38 21.63 29.90 -33.75
CA GLY A 38 20.76 30.12 -32.60
C GLY A 38 19.40 29.46 -32.75
N ARG A 39 18.79 29.53 -33.94
CA ARG A 39 17.54 28.84 -34.27
C ARG A 39 17.69 27.33 -34.18
N LEU A 40 18.73 26.74 -34.78
CA LEU A 40 18.97 25.29 -34.72
C LEU A 40 19.23 24.81 -33.29
N TRP A 41 19.97 25.59 -32.50
CA TRP A 41 20.20 25.30 -31.09
C TRP A 41 18.89 25.33 -30.29
N MET A 42 18.03 26.32 -30.51
CA MET A 42 16.71 26.41 -29.88
C MET A 42 15.82 25.23 -30.26
N GLN A 43 15.79 24.85 -31.55
CA GLN A 43 15.03 23.69 -32.02
C GLN A 43 15.54 22.38 -31.42
N LYS A 44 16.86 22.22 -31.27
CA LYS A 44 17.45 21.06 -30.59
C LYS A 44 17.08 21.03 -29.11
N LYS A 45 17.11 22.17 -28.41
CA LYS A 45 16.73 22.28 -27.00
C LYS A 45 15.26 21.93 -26.79
N GLN A 46 14.36 22.41 -27.66
CA GLN A 46 12.95 22.03 -27.65
C GLN A 46 12.76 20.52 -27.88
N LEU A 47 13.47 19.95 -28.85
CA LEU A 47 13.41 18.51 -29.14
C LEU A 47 13.93 17.65 -27.97
N GLN A 48 14.96 18.13 -27.25
CA GLN A 48 15.45 17.49 -26.03
C GLN A 48 14.41 17.53 -24.92
N SER A 49 13.79 18.68 -24.67
CA SER A 49 12.70 18.78 -23.68
C SER A 49 11.54 17.84 -23.99
N ILE A 50 11.19 17.65 -25.27
CA ILE A 50 10.20 16.67 -25.70
C ILE A 50 10.66 15.25 -25.36
N ALA A 51 11.90 14.89 -25.70
CA ALA A 51 12.44 13.56 -25.41
C ALA A 51 12.45 13.27 -23.89
N ASP A 52 12.89 14.24 -23.08
CA ASP A 52 12.96 14.12 -21.62
C ASP A 52 11.57 13.93 -21.01
N MET A 53 10.60 14.79 -21.36
CA MET A 53 9.21 14.67 -20.87
C MET A 53 8.55 13.37 -21.32
N SER A 54 8.85 12.91 -22.55
CA SER A 54 8.34 11.64 -23.07
C SER A 54 8.91 10.46 -22.29
N ALA A 55 10.22 10.47 -21.99
CA ALA A 55 10.87 9.42 -21.22
C ALA A 55 10.36 9.37 -19.78
N ILE A 56 10.26 10.52 -19.09
CA ILE A 56 9.75 10.61 -17.71
C ILE A 56 8.29 10.16 -17.63
N SER A 57 7.43 10.64 -18.53
CA SER A 57 6.02 10.25 -18.54
C SER A 57 5.83 8.76 -18.81
N ALA A 58 6.62 8.20 -19.73
CA ALA A 58 6.61 6.78 -20.03
C ALA A 58 7.13 5.93 -18.85
N ALA A 59 8.17 6.39 -18.15
CA ALA A 59 8.75 5.70 -17.01
C ALA A 59 7.80 5.56 -15.81
N ARG A 60 6.84 6.49 -15.65
CA ARG A 60 5.76 6.38 -14.65
C ARG A 60 4.80 5.21 -14.91
N HIS A 61 4.77 4.71 -16.14
CA HIS A 61 3.93 3.60 -16.54
C HIS A 61 4.67 2.25 -16.52
N LEU A 62 5.91 2.23 -16.04
CA LEU A 62 6.66 1.00 -15.71
C LEU A 62 6.16 0.37 -14.40
N GLY A 63 4.85 0.26 -14.25
CA GLY A 63 4.20 -0.53 -13.20
C GLY A 63 4.33 -2.03 -13.48
N CYS A 64 3.60 -2.86 -12.73
CA CYS A 64 3.80 -4.31 -12.77
C CYS A 64 3.47 -5.00 -14.10
N ASN A 65 2.58 -4.42 -14.91
CA ASN A 65 2.17 -4.99 -16.19
C ASN A 65 2.51 -4.07 -17.35
N ALA A 66 3.61 -3.34 -17.24
CA ALA A 66 4.04 -2.46 -18.30
C ALA A 66 4.33 -3.25 -19.58
N THR A 67 3.63 -2.91 -20.66
CA THR A 67 3.92 -3.44 -21.99
C THR A 67 4.64 -2.36 -22.79
N LEU A 68 5.54 -2.75 -23.70
CA LEU A 68 6.20 -1.80 -24.59
C LEU A 68 5.18 -0.94 -25.36
N GLN A 69 4.03 -1.51 -25.72
CA GLN A 69 2.96 -0.79 -26.41
C GLN A 69 2.33 0.31 -25.55
N ASN A 70 2.01 0.01 -24.28
CA ASN A 70 1.45 1.01 -23.36
C ASN A 70 2.48 2.11 -23.05
N VAL A 71 3.75 1.73 -22.81
CA VAL A 71 4.84 2.67 -22.55
C VAL A 71 5.08 3.57 -23.77
N MET A 72 5.08 3.02 -24.98
CA MET A 72 5.15 3.78 -26.23
C MET A 72 4.00 4.77 -26.39
N GLN A 73 2.77 4.34 -26.08
CA GLN A 73 1.59 5.19 -26.18
C GLN A 73 1.68 6.37 -25.21
N MET A 74 2.10 6.12 -23.97
CA MET A 74 2.27 7.20 -22.98
C MET A 74 3.41 8.14 -23.35
N ALA A 75 4.54 7.62 -23.86
CA ALA A 75 5.60 8.45 -24.43
C ALA A 75 5.08 9.34 -25.57
N GLN A 76 4.24 8.78 -26.46
CA GLN A 76 3.67 9.50 -27.60
C GLN A 76 2.72 10.61 -27.14
N VAL A 77 1.84 10.34 -26.18
CA VAL A 77 0.91 11.35 -25.62
C VAL A 77 1.70 12.50 -25.00
N ALA A 78 2.73 12.20 -24.21
CA ALA A 78 3.60 13.21 -23.64
C ALA A 78 4.34 14.01 -24.71
N ALA A 79 4.84 13.36 -25.77
CA ALA A 79 5.48 14.03 -26.88
C ALA A 79 4.52 15.00 -27.60
N THR A 80 3.31 14.56 -27.92
CA THR A 80 2.31 15.39 -28.62
C THR A 80 1.86 16.57 -27.77
N ASN A 81 1.68 16.37 -26.46
CA ASN A 81 1.35 17.45 -25.53
C ASN A 81 2.44 18.52 -25.43
N ASN A 82 3.70 18.15 -25.73
CA ASN A 82 4.85 19.06 -25.79
C ASN A 82 5.17 19.54 -27.22
N GLY A 83 4.23 19.38 -28.17
CA GLY A 83 4.35 19.94 -29.52
C GLY A 83 5.15 19.09 -30.51
N PHE A 84 5.33 17.80 -30.22
CA PHE A 84 5.91 16.84 -31.18
C PHE A 84 4.88 16.44 -32.24
N SER A 85 5.27 16.50 -33.52
CA SER A 85 4.43 16.12 -34.65
C SER A 85 4.83 14.78 -35.29
N GLY A 86 5.84 14.10 -34.76
CA GLY A 86 6.31 12.82 -35.27
C GLY A 86 5.66 11.63 -34.54
N GLN A 87 5.95 10.43 -35.03
CA GLN A 87 5.54 9.17 -34.40
C GLN A 87 6.74 8.49 -33.76
N LEU A 88 6.69 8.22 -32.46
CA LEU A 88 7.76 7.56 -31.70
C LEU A 88 7.87 6.07 -32.00
N SER A 89 6.80 5.45 -32.50
CA SER A 89 6.79 4.03 -32.89
C SER A 89 7.41 3.77 -34.28
N ALA A 90 7.84 4.81 -35.00
CA ALA A 90 8.34 4.70 -36.36
C ALA A 90 9.79 5.16 -36.48
N ALA A 91 10.62 4.35 -37.14
CA ALA A 91 12.02 4.70 -37.41
C ALA A 91 12.11 6.02 -38.20
N PRO A 92 13.06 6.92 -37.86
CA PRO A 92 14.20 6.73 -36.94
C PRO A 92 13.91 7.02 -35.46
N ASN A 93 12.67 7.37 -35.09
CA ASN A 93 12.26 7.48 -33.69
C ASN A 93 12.06 6.08 -33.11
N GLN A 94 12.22 5.97 -31.79
CA GLN A 94 12.00 4.71 -31.09
C GLN A 94 11.80 4.96 -29.60
N VAL A 95 11.03 4.07 -28.98
CA VAL A 95 10.97 3.89 -27.53
C VAL A 95 11.47 2.48 -27.24
N LEU A 96 12.41 2.34 -26.32
CA LEU A 96 12.96 1.05 -25.92
C LEU A 96 12.85 0.88 -24.41
N LEU A 97 12.62 -0.36 -24.00
CA LEU A 97 12.70 -0.80 -22.62
C LEU A 97 14.06 -1.43 -22.37
N GLY A 98 14.57 -1.21 -21.17
CA GLY A 98 15.74 -1.92 -20.69
C GLY A 98 16.22 -1.37 -19.36
N LYS A 99 17.53 -1.45 -19.12
CA LYS A 99 18.14 -1.03 -17.86
C LYS A 99 19.15 0.09 -18.01
N LEU A 100 19.32 0.84 -16.93
CA LEU A 100 20.33 1.89 -16.81
C LEU A 100 21.38 1.48 -15.79
N GLU A 101 22.60 1.23 -16.24
CA GLU A 101 23.71 0.87 -15.37
C GLU A 101 24.76 1.98 -15.37
N THR A 102 25.48 2.13 -14.26
CA THR A 102 26.62 3.06 -14.19
C THR A 102 27.92 2.26 -14.29
N VAL A 103 28.55 2.30 -15.45
CA VAL A 103 29.83 1.62 -15.72
C VAL A 103 30.92 2.68 -15.73
N GLN A 104 31.90 2.56 -14.82
CA GLN A 104 33.02 3.51 -14.69
C GLN A 104 32.58 4.98 -14.51
N GLY A 105 31.47 5.20 -13.80
CA GLY A 105 30.91 6.54 -13.57
C GLY A 105 30.08 7.12 -14.73
N ILE A 106 29.90 6.37 -15.81
CA ILE A 106 29.08 6.76 -16.96
C ILE A 106 27.78 5.96 -16.94
N ARG A 107 26.64 6.67 -17.01
CA ARG A 107 25.32 6.04 -17.16
C ARG A 107 25.16 5.51 -18.59
N GLN A 108 24.95 4.21 -18.72
CA GLN A 108 24.77 3.53 -19.99
C GLN A 108 23.43 2.79 -19.99
N PHE A 109 22.59 3.10 -20.98
CA PHE A 109 21.36 2.37 -21.23
C PHE A 109 21.64 1.13 -22.06
N THR A 110 21.04 0.00 -21.67
CA THR A 110 21.09 -1.27 -22.41
C THR A 110 19.66 -1.71 -22.71
N ALA A 111 19.33 -1.87 -24.00
CA ALA A 111 18.03 -2.35 -24.44
C ALA A 111 17.97 -3.89 -24.32
N ASP A 112 17.59 -4.39 -23.15
CA ASP A 112 17.38 -5.82 -22.88
C ASP A 112 15.91 -6.19 -22.67
N GLY A 113 15.01 -5.20 -22.73
CA GLY A 113 13.58 -5.39 -22.51
C GLY A 113 13.17 -5.42 -21.05
N SER A 114 14.08 -5.19 -20.09
CA SER A 114 13.72 -5.03 -18.69
C SER A 114 12.89 -3.75 -18.45
N HIS A 115 12.15 -3.72 -17.35
CA HIS A 115 11.27 -2.61 -16.99
C HIS A 115 11.95 -1.61 -16.03
N ASP A 116 13.27 -1.49 -16.09
CA ASP A 116 14.03 -0.65 -15.16
C ASP A 116 14.21 0.78 -15.68
N ALA A 117 14.12 0.98 -17.00
CA ALA A 117 14.29 2.27 -17.67
C ALA A 117 13.60 2.32 -19.04
N VAL A 118 13.21 3.54 -19.44
CA VAL A 118 12.70 3.86 -20.78
C VAL A 118 13.71 4.74 -21.50
N TYR A 119 14.06 4.34 -22.72
CA TYR A 119 14.80 5.16 -23.67
C TYR A 119 13.84 5.72 -24.72
N VAL A 120 13.93 7.02 -24.99
CA VAL A 120 13.17 7.70 -26.05
C VAL A 120 14.12 8.42 -26.99
N ARG A 121 13.98 8.18 -28.29
CA ARG A 121 14.65 8.94 -29.35
C ARG A 121 13.63 9.69 -30.17
N THR A 122 13.85 11.00 -30.32
CA THR A 122 13.03 11.87 -31.16
C THR A 122 13.89 12.52 -32.24
N THR A 123 13.30 12.72 -33.41
CA THR A 123 13.95 13.36 -34.56
C THR A 123 13.04 14.40 -35.18
N ARG A 124 13.64 15.45 -35.72
CA ARG A 124 12.93 16.51 -36.44
C ARG A 124 13.76 17.00 -37.61
N GLU A 125 13.15 16.97 -38.79
CA GLU A 125 13.75 17.56 -39.99
C GLU A 125 13.45 19.06 -40.03
N VAL A 126 14.51 19.87 -40.17
CA VAL A 126 14.41 21.33 -40.19
C VAL A 126 15.28 21.91 -41.31
N PRO A 127 14.91 23.05 -41.92
CA PRO A 127 15.78 23.71 -42.89
C PRO A 127 17.10 24.14 -42.24
N GLY A 128 18.26 23.86 -42.85
CA GLY A 128 19.57 24.19 -42.28
C GLY A 128 19.82 25.69 -42.12
N SER A 129 19.24 26.53 -42.97
CA SER A 129 19.37 28.00 -42.92
C SER A 129 18.07 28.67 -43.41
N LEU A 130 17.66 29.77 -42.77
CA LEU A 130 16.60 30.64 -43.29
C LEU A 130 17.15 31.76 -44.18
N MET A 131 18.37 32.23 -43.87
CA MET A 131 18.97 33.38 -44.55
C MET A 131 19.66 32.99 -45.87
N ALA A 132 20.32 31.83 -45.89
CA ALA A 132 20.93 31.21 -47.08
C ALA A 132 20.03 30.11 -47.68
N GLY A 133 18.78 29.99 -47.21
CA GLY A 133 17.87 28.88 -47.48
C GLY A 133 17.54 28.64 -48.96
N GLY A 134 17.71 29.62 -49.83
CA GLY A 134 17.55 29.47 -51.29
C GLY A 134 18.81 29.04 -52.06
N LEU A 135 20.01 29.18 -51.46
CA LEU A 135 21.29 28.91 -52.12
C LEU A 135 21.91 27.55 -51.71
N LEU A 136 21.57 27.05 -50.52
CA LEU A 136 22.13 25.83 -49.96
C LEU A 136 21.11 24.70 -49.71
N GLY A 137 19.79 24.94 -49.80
CA GLY A 137 18.74 23.92 -50.00
C GLY A 137 18.67 22.66 -49.10
N HIS A 138 19.52 22.50 -48.08
CA HIS A 138 19.64 21.25 -47.34
C HIS A 138 18.81 21.29 -46.06
N THR A 139 18.09 20.21 -45.80
CA THR A 139 17.48 19.92 -44.51
C THR A 139 18.49 19.24 -43.60
N VAL A 140 18.37 19.50 -42.29
CA VAL A 140 19.18 18.86 -41.26
C VAL A 140 18.23 18.08 -40.37
N ILE A 141 18.59 16.84 -40.06
CA ILE A 141 17.85 16.01 -39.11
C ILE A 141 18.42 16.27 -37.72
N LEU A 142 17.65 16.96 -36.89
CA LEU A 142 17.93 17.08 -35.47
C LEU A 142 17.53 15.78 -34.77
N ARG A 143 18.34 15.37 -33.78
CA ARG A 143 18.09 14.21 -32.92
C ARG A 143 18.22 14.62 -31.46
N ALA A 144 17.30 14.13 -30.64
CA ALA A 144 17.40 14.13 -29.20
C ALA A 144 17.15 12.72 -28.65
N GLU A 145 17.82 12.41 -27.55
CA GLU A 145 17.73 11.13 -26.88
C GLU A 145 17.61 11.38 -25.38
N ALA A 146 16.73 10.63 -24.72
CA ALA A 146 16.50 10.73 -23.29
C ALA A 146 16.34 9.34 -22.69
N VAL A 147 16.77 9.18 -21.46
CA VAL A 147 16.59 7.96 -20.66
C VAL A 147 16.02 8.35 -19.31
N SER A 148 14.95 7.71 -18.91
CA SER A 148 14.37 7.84 -17.58
C SER A 148 14.31 6.47 -16.91
N VAL A 149 14.70 6.41 -15.64
CA VAL A 149 14.59 5.21 -14.80
C VAL A 149 13.13 5.03 -14.41
N ALA A 150 12.68 3.79 -14.26
CA ALA A 150 11.34 3.47 -13.76
C ALA A 150 11.01 4.28 -12.50
N ASP A 151 9.88 4.98 -12.55
CA ASP A 151 9.41 5.82 -11.46
C ASP A 151 7.87 5.73 -11.35
N PRO A 152 7.32 4.52 -11.18
CA PRO A 152 5.88 4.37 -11.10
C PRO A 152 5.34 5.00 -9.81
N LEU A 153 4.10 5.48 -9.87
CA LEU A 153 3.37 5.91 -8.68
C LEU A 153 3.16 4.71 -7.75
N LEU A 154 3.50 4.87 -6.47
CA LEU A 154 3.38 3.81 -5.47
C LEU A 154 2.33 4.16 -4.42
N ALA A 155 1.64 3.15 -3.91
CA ALA A 155 0.81 3.26 -2.72
C ALA A 155 1.22 2.22 -1.68
N ALA A 156 1.12 2.58 -0.40
CA ALA A 156 1.05 1.64 0.71
C ALA A 156 -0.39 1.45 1.13
N PHE A 157 -0.80 0.21 1.29
CA PHE A 157 -2.08 -0.11 1.88
C PHE A 157 -2.00 -1.42 2.66
N SER A 158 -2.91 -1.54 3.62
CA SER A 158 -3.06 -2.70 4.48
C SER A 158 -4.50 -3.19 4.46
N ALA A 159 -4.68 -4.50 4.60
CA ALA A 159 -6.01 -5.10 4.77
C ALA A 159 -6.19 -5.50 6.24
N GLY A 160 -7.11 -4.81 6.91
CA GLY A 160 -7.53 -5.12 8.26
C GLY A 160 -7.94 -3.89 9.07
N SER A 161 -8.70 -4.14 10.13
CA SER A 161 -9.26 -3.12 11.05
C SER A 161 -8.36 -2.73 12.23
N PHE A 162 -7.05 -3.02 12.19
CA PHE A 162 -6.14 -2.94 13.36
C PHE A 162 -6.15 -1.59 14.11
N THR A 163 -6.43 -0.50 13.40
CA THR A 163 -6.41 0.88 13.92
C THR A 163 -7.79 1.51 14.06
N ALA A 164 -8.84 0.85 13.56
CA ALA A 164 -10.15 1.46 13.34
C ALA A 164 -11.00 1.59 14.62
N SER A 165 -10.75 0.78 15.66
CA SER A 165 -11.42 0.94 16.96
C SER A 165 -10.46 0.71 18.13
N LEU A 166 -10.17 1.78 18.86
CA LEU A 166 -9.42 1.75 20.11
C LEU A 166 -10.26 2.41 21.20
N SER A 167 -10.96 1.60 21.99
CA SER A 167 -11.65 1.96 23.23
C SER A 167 -10.90 1.44 24.48
N SER A 168 -11.27 1.91 25.67
CA SER A 168 -10.67 1.43 26.93
C SER A 168 -10.92 -0.06 27.19
N GLU A 169 -12.09 -0.57 26.79
CA GLU A 169 -12.40 -2.01 26.92
C GLU A 169 -11.54 -2.83 25.94
N GLN A 170 -11.41 -2.33 24.71
CA GLN A 170 -10.60 -2.94 23.66
C GLN A 170 -9.11 -2.92 23.99
N SER A 171 -8.58 -1.88 24.67
CA SER A 171 -7.17 -1.85 25.07
C SER A 171 -6.84 -2.93 26.09
N THR A 172 -7.76 -3.29 26.99
CA THR A 172 -7.55 -4.42 27.93
C THR A 172 -7.49 -5.76 27.21
N LEU A 173 -8.34 -5.96 26.19
CA LEU A 173 -8.35 -7.17 25.38
C LEU A 173 -7.10 -7.23 24.48
N LEU A 174 -6.69 -6.09 23.90
CA LEU A 174 -5.49 -5.97 23.08
C LEU A 174 -4.22 -6.25 23.90
N ASN A 175 -4.14 -5.79 25.14
CA ASN A 175 -3.05 -6.14 26.07
C ASN A 175 -2.94 -7.65 26.29
N LYS A 176 -4.08 -8.34 26.48
CA LYS A 176 -4.10 -9.80 26.64
C LYS A 176 -3.72 -10.52 25.35
N LEU A 177 -4.18 -10.02 24.21
CA LEU A 177 -3.93 -10.60 22.88
C LEU A 177 -2.45 -10.44 22.49
N LEU A 178 -1.96 -9.20 22.40
CA LEU A 178 -0.56 -8.91 22.05
C LEU A 178 0.39 -9.47 23.11
N GLY A 179 0.07 -9.32 24.38
CA GLY A 179 0.89 -9.88 25.45
C GLY A 179 0.95 -11.40 25.41
N GLY A 180 -0.17 -12.06 25.09
CA GLY A 180 -0.21 -13.49 24.87
C GLY A 180 0.66 -13.96 23.71
N MET A 181 0.62 -13.25 22.58
CA MET A 181 1.42 -13.58 21.38
C MET A 181 2.93 -13.30 21.55
N LEU A 182 3.27 -12.26 22.31
CA LEU A 182 4.66 -11.89 22.62
C LEU A 182 5.24 -12.67 23.82
N GLY A 183 4.38 -13.37 24.57
CA GLY A 183 4.76 -14.18 25.73
C GLY A 183 4.96 -13.38 27.02
N ALA A 184 4.48 -12.14 27.11
CA ALA A 184 4.60 -11.29 28.30
C ALA A 184 3.37 -10.41 28.54
N PRO A 185 2.99 -10.15 29.80
CA PRO A 185 1.85 -9.30 30.09
C PRO A 185 2.12 -7.85 29.68
N LEU A 186 1.18 -7.26 28.93
CA LEU A 186 1.18 -5.84 28.57
C LEU A 186 0.18 -5.07 29.44
N ASN A 187 0.50 -3.81 29.75
CA ASN A 187 -0.39 -2.91 30.48
C ASN A 187 -0.33 -1.50 29.86
N LEU A 188 -0.76 -1.41 28.60
CA LEU A 188 -0.84 -0.15 27.87
C LEU A 188 -2.27 0.40 27.94
N ASP A 189 -2.40 1.71 28.03
CA ASP A 189 -3.70 2.39 27.99
C ASP A 189 -4.12 2.71 26.54
N VAL A 190 -5.38 3.12 26.38
CA VAL A 190 -5.94 3.47 25.07
C VAL A 190 -5.21 4.65 24.42
N LEU A 191 -4.67 5.59 25.22
CA LEU A 191 -3.94 6.75 24.71
C LEU A 191 -2.61 6.33 24.10
N THR A 192 -1.87 5.45 24.76
CA THR A 192 -0.61 4.89 24.26
C THR A 192 -0.84 4.11 22.98
N TYR A 193 -1.87 3.24 22.92
CA TYR A 193 -2.20 2.53 21.69
C TYR A 193 -2.55 3.47 20.53
N ARG A 194 -3.31 4.55 20.80
CA ARG A 194 -3.62 5.56 19.78
C ARG A 194 -2.37 6.31 19.34
N GLY A 195 -1.45 6.62 20.26
CA GLY A 195 -0.17 7.24 19.93
C GLY A 195 0.69 6.34 19.04
N ILE A 196 0.77 5.05 19.33
CA ILE A 196 1.45 4.05 18.49
C ILE A 196 0.75 3.96 17.12
N ALA A 197 -0.59 3.87 17.09
CA ALA A 197 -1.36 3.83 15.85
C ALA A 197 -1.22 5.10 15.00
N ASN A 198 -0.88 6.25 15.59
CA ASN A 198 -0.61 7.48 14.86
C ASN A 198 0.86 7.64 14.44
N THR A 199 1.74 6.73 14.87
CA THR A 199 3.15 6.77 14.55
C THR A 199 3.40 6.16 13.18
N ARG A 200 4.10 6.91 12.31
CA ARG A 200 4.53 6.45 11.00
C ARG A 200 6.01 6.13 10.99
N ILE A 201 6.36 5.01 10.38
CA ILE A 201 7.74 4.52 10.25
C ILE A 201 7.99 4.24 8.78
N THR A 202 9.09 4.73 8.22
CA THR A 202 9.48 4.39 6.85
C THR A 202 10.55 3.30 6.83
N LEU A 203 10.64 2.56 5.73
CA LEU A 203 11.69 1.55 5.53
C LEU A 203 13.10 2.17 5.54
N GLN A 204 13.23 3.45 5.14
CA GLN A 204 14.48 4.19 5.23
C GLN A 204 14.91 4.37 6.69
N ASP A 205 13.96 4.64 7.60
CA ASP A 205 14.26 4.93 9.00
C ASP A 205 14.70 3.64 9.69
N ILE A 206 14.03 2.53 9.37
CA ILE A 206 14.39 1.17 9.82
C ILE A 206 15.78 0.80 9.31
N LEU A 207 16.08 1.04 8.04
CA LEU A 207 17.39 0.76 7.46
C LEU A 207 18.50 1.61 8.12
N ALA A 208 18.22 2.90 8.37
CA ALA A 208 19.16 3.82 9.01
C ALA A 208 19.54 3.40 10.44
N VAL A 209 18.59 2.84 11.21
CA VAL A 209 18.83 2.41 12.59
C VAL A 209 19.26 0.95 12.73
N SER A 210 19.13 0.12 11.68
CA SER A 210 19.43 -1.31 11.75
C SER A 210 20.91 -1.59 12.01
N GLY A 211 21.81 -0.85 11.36
CA GLY A 211 23.26 -1.03 11.48
C GLY A 211 23.81 -2.39 11.01
N GLN A 212 22.95 -3.38 10.76
CA GLN A 212 23.30 -4.77 10.38
C GLN A 212 23.13 -5.04 8.88
N VAL A 213 22.19 -4.36 8.22
CA VAL A 213 21.89 -4.54 6.80
C VAL A 213 22.14 -3.25 6.02
N GLY A 214 22.84 -3.35 4.90
CA GLY A 214 23.19 -2.20 4.04
C GLY A 214 22.22 -1.95 2.88
N THR A 215 21.22 -2.80 2.68
CA THR A 215 20.26 -2.70 1.57
C THR A 215 18.85 -3.05 2.03
N LEU A 216 17.83 -2.51 1.35
CA LEU A 216 16.43 -2.82 1.62
C LEU A 216 16.11 -4.31 1.45
N GLN A 217 16.65 -4.93 0.40
CA GLN A 217 16.47 -6.37 0.16
C GLN A 217 17.11 -7.22 1.28
N GLY A 218 18.25 -6.78 1.82
CA GLY A 218 18.82 -7.37 3.02
C GLY A 218 17.85 -7.30 4.19
N LEU A 219 17.35 -6.10 4.50
CA LEU A 219 16.39 -5.87 5.59
C LEU A 219 15.13 -6.74 5.50
N LEU A 220 14.56 -6.90 4.30
CA LEU A 220 13.36 -7.72 4.10
C LEU A 220 13.61 -9.22 4.31
N ASN A 221 14.81 -9.71 4.00
CA ASN A 221 15.11 -11.15 4.02
C ASN A 221 15.92 -11.60 5.25
N THR A 222 16.40 -10.68 6.07
CA THR A 222 17.16 -11.01 7.27
C THR A 222 16.24 -11.56 8.36
N ASP A 223 16.63 -12.72 8.89
CA ASP A 223 16.05 -13.35 10.06
C ASP A 223 16.45 -12.55 11.32
N MET A 224 15.46 -11.98 12.01
CA MET A 224 15.66 -11.21 13.25
C MET A 224 14.81 -11.80 14.37
N GLN A 225 15.25 -11.68 15.63
CA GLN A 225 14.39 -12.02 16.76
C GLN A 225 13.27 -10.99 16.90
N VAL A 226 12.10 -11.42 17.37
CA VAL A 226 10.93 -10.54 17.58
C VAL A 226 11.29 -9.30 18.40
N GLY A 227 11.99 -9.47 19.52
CA GLY A 227 12.41 -8.36 20.37
C GLY A 227 13.30 -7.35 19.63
N ASP A 228 14.27 -7.84 18.85
CA ASP A 228 15.18 -7.00 18.07
C ASP A 228 14.45 -6.25 16.95
N LEU A 229 13.51 -6.90 16.26
CA LEU A 229 12.70 -6.27 15.21
C LEU A 229 11.76 -5.20 15.78
N LEU A 230 11.13 -5.46 16.94
CA LEU A 230 10.29 -4.48 17.61
C LEU A 230 11.11 -3.29 18.14
N ALA A 231 12.32 -3.54 18.66
CA ALA A 231 13.24 -2.48 19.06
C ALA A 231 13.67 -1.64 17.86
N LEU A 232 13.86 -2.27 16.70
CA LEU A 232 14.17 -1.58 15.45
C LEU A 232 13.04 -0.63 15.04
N PHE A 233 11.77 -1.05 15.13
CA PHE A 233 10.63 -0.17 14.88
C PHE A 233 10.57 1.00 15.85
N ALA A 234 10.82 0.78 17.14
CA ALA A 234 10.86 1.85 18.14
C ALA A 234 11.97 2.88 17.85
N ASN A 235 13.16 2.40 17.45
CA ASN A 235 14.28 3.25 17.08
C ASN A 235 14.00 4.02 15.78
N ALA A 236 13.38 3.39 14.79
CA ALA A 236 12.97 4.04 13.55
C ALA A 236 11.90 5.13 13.79
N ALA A 237 10.94 4.87 14.68
CA ALA A 237 9.96 5.87 15.12
C ALA A 237 10.64 7.08 15.77
N ASN A 238 11.64 6.86 16.62
CA ASN A 238 12.44 7.93 17.22
C ASN A 238 13.23 8.73 16.16
N GLN A 239 13.81 8.03 15.18
CA GLN A 239 14.57 8.64 14.08
C GLN A 239 13.72 9.55 13.19
N SER A 240 12.44 9.20 13.00
CA SER A 240 11.50 10.03 12.21
C SER A 240 11.23 11.40 12.85
N GLY A 241 11.40 11.53 14.17
CA GLY A 241 11.08 12.73 14.94
C GLY A 241 9.58 13.05 15.05
N VAL A 242 8.70 12.17 14.54
CA VAL A 242 7.24 12.36 14.50
C VAL A 242 6.54 11.83 15.75
N ALA A 243 7.14 10.83 16.42
CA ALA A 243 6.56 10.19 17.60
C ALA A 243 6.89 10.94 18.90
N ASP A 244 5.91 11.02 19.81
CA ASP A 244 6.13 11.46 21.19
C ASP A 244 7.12 10.51 21.89
N LEU A 245 8.08 11.06 22.65
CA LEU A 245 9.07 10.28 23.40
C LEU A 245 8.42 9.25 24.34
N GLN A 246 7.24 9.54 24.89
CA GLN A 246 6.48 8.60 25.71
C GLN A 246 5.99 7.39 24.89
N ILE A 247 5.57 7.62 23.63
CA ILE A 247 5.13 6.57 22.72
C ILE A 247 6.32 5.71 22.27
N VAL A 248 7.46 6.34 21.96
CA VAL A 248 8.71 5.62 21.66
C VAL A 248 9.12 4.73 22.85
N ALA A 249 9.08 5.27 24.07
CA ALA A 249 9.40 4.51 25.28
C ALA A 249 8.43 3.34 25.50
N ALA A 250 7.14 3.51 25.20
CA ALA A 250 6.17 2.42 25.23
C ALA A 250 6.49 1.34 24.20
N MET A 251 6.84 1.70 22.96
CA MET A 251 7.27 0.74 21.94
C MET A 251 8.53 -0.02 22.36
N GLN A 252 9.52 0.66 22.94
CA GLN A 252 10.71 0.01 23.51
C GLN A 252 10.37 -0.94 24.65
N THR A 253 9.37 -0.59 25.47
CA THR A 253 8.89 -1.48 26.54
C THR A 253 8.26 -2.74 25.96
N ILE A 254 7.45 -2.64 24.91
CA ILE A 254 6.89 -3.81 24.21
C ILE A 254 8.03 -4.70 23.67
N ALA A 255 9.03 -4.10 23.03
CA ALA A 255 10.19 -4.82 22.48
C ALA A 255 10.98 -5.58 23.56
N ASN A 256 11.25 -4.92 24.70
CA ASN A 256 12.00 -5.51 25.82
C ASN A 256 11.21 -6.60 26.57
N LEU A 257 9.88 -6.51 26.56
CA LEU A 257 9.01 -7.51 27.18
C LEU A 257 8.80 -8.74 26.29
N ALA A 258 9.04 -8.65 24.99
CA ALA A 258 8.87 -9.80 24.10
C ALA A 258 9.86 -10.92 24.47
N VAL A 259 9.34 -12.00 25.07
CA VAL A 259 10.13 -13.19 25.46
C VAL A 259 10.09 -14.26 24.36
N ASN A 260 9.21 -14.09 23.37
CA ASN A 260 9.14 -14.96 22.20
C ASN A 260 10.46 -14.88 21.39
N GLN A 261 11.23 -15.96 21.40
CA GLN A 261 12.50 -16.09 20.67
C GLN A 261 12.30 -16.55 19.21
N ALA A 262 11.07 -16.50 18.68
CA ALA A 262 10.82 -16.74 17.27
C ALA A 262 11.68 -15.80 16.41
N SER A 263 12.18 -16.31 15.30
CA SER A 263 12.81 -15.49 14.28
C SER A 263 11.79 -15.18 13.19
N VAL A 264 11.73 -13.90 12.79
CA VAL A 264 10.79 -13.37 11.81
C VAL A 264 11.55 -12.50 10.82
N ARG A 265 11.11 -12.50 9.56
CA ARG A 265 11.62 -11.60 8.52
C ARG A 265 10.66 -10.46 8.29
N LEU A 266 11.18 -9.27 8.00
CA LEU A 266 10.31 -8.14 7.64
C LEU A 266 9.51 -8.43 6.35
N GLY A 267 10.04 -9.26 5.44
CA GLY A 267 9.34 -9.72 4.24
C GLY A 267 8.13 -10.63 4.51
N ASP A 268 8.02 -11.26 5.69
CA ASP A 268 6.84 -12.04 6.08
C ASP A 268 5.68 -11.13 6.55
N ILE A 269 6.01 -9.90 6.94
CA ILE A 269 5.09 -8.86 7.44
C ILE A 269 4.69 -7.89 6.33
N LEU A 270 5.64 -7.54 5.47
CA LEU A 270 5.52 -6.50 4.45
C LEU A 270 5.94 -7.03 3.07
N ALA A 271 4.98 -7.08 2.16
CA ALA A 271 5.20 -7.38 0.76
C ALA A 271 5.57 -6.10 -0.02
N VAL A 272 6.80 -6.01 -0.49
CA VAL A 272 7.26 -4.88 -1.32
C VAL A 272 7.35 -5.35 -2.77
N THR A 273 6.46 -4.82 -3.61
CA THR A 273 6.40 -5.08 -5.05
C THR A 273 6.72 -3.80 -5.80
N THR A 274 7.98 -3.55 -6.12
CA THR A 274 8.37 -2.35 -6.90
C THR A 274 9.62 -2.62 -7.72
N PRO A 275 9.72 -2.10 -8.96
CA PRO A 275 10.99 -2.07 -9.69
C PRO A 275 12.00 -1.11 -9.06
N ASP A 276 11.56 -0.10 -8.29
CA ASP A 276 12.42 0.84 -7.56
C ASP A 276 12.31 0.66 -6.05
N ALA A 277 13.31 0.00 -5.44
CA ALA A 277 13.41 -0.18 -4.00
C ALA A 277 13.54 1.14 -3.22
N SER A 278 14.10 2.19 -3.84
CA SER A 278 14.26 3.49 -3.18
C SER A 278 12.94 4.24 -3.03
N ALA A 279 11.99 4.01 -3.95
CA ALA A 279 10.65 4.56 -3.85
C ALA A 279 9.85 3.88 -2.72
N ALA A 280 9.99 2.57 -2.50
CA ALA A 280 9.37 1.91 -1.34
C ALA A 280 10.00 2.32 0.01
N ALA A 281 11.25 2.77 0.01
CA ALA A 281 11.98 3.12 1.24
C ALA A 281 11.31 4.25 2.03
N THR A 282 10.72 5.21 1.33
CA THR A 282 10.17 6.45 1.87
C THR A 282 8.68 6.38 2.25
N VAL A 283 8.04 5.25 1.96
CA VAL A 283 6.62 5.04 2.20
C VAL A 283 6.35 4.85 3.69
N GLY A 284 5.40 5.63 4.23
CA GLY A 284 5.02 5.57 5.64
C GLY A 284 4.18 4.34 5.98
N LEU A 285 4.63 3.57 6.97
CA LEU A 285 3.91 2.41 7.51
C LEU A 285 3.41 2.70 8.93
N ASN A 286 2.22 2.20 9.25
CA ASN A 286 1.63 2.32 10.58
C ASN A 286 2.38 1.47 11.61
N ALA A 287 2.88 2.09 12.68
CA ALA A 287 3.65 1.37 13.70
C ALA A 287 2.85 0.32 14.46
N LEU A 288 1.56 0.57 14.74
CA LEU A 288 0.71 -0.43 15.42
C LEU A 288 0.46 -1.63 14.51
N SER A 289 0.20 -1.41 13.22
CA SER A 289 0.04 -2.50 12.24
C SER A 289 1.31 -3.33 12.09
N LEU A 290 2.49 -2.70 12.12
CA LEU A 290 3.77 -3.42 12.12
C LEU A 290 3.94 -4.27 13.39
N ILE A 291 3.71 -3.71 14.57
CA ILE A 291 3.85 -4.43 15.84
C ILE A 291 2.86 -5.60 15.94
N SER A 292 1.58 -5.37 15.59
CA SER A 292 0.55 -6.40 15.66
C SER A 292 0.82 -7.53 14.67
N THR A 293 1.23 -7.20 13.44
CA THR A 293 1.57 -8.20 12.41
C THR A 293 2.80 -9.00 12.81
N THR A 294 3.85 -8.36 13.33
CA THR A 294 5.02 -9.08 13.88
C THR A 294 4.60 -10.04 14.99
N ALA A 295 3.75 -9.62 15.94
CA ALA A 295 3.30 -10.49 17.02
C ALA A 295 2.49 -11.70 16.49
N MET A 296 1.65 -11.50 15.47
CA MET A 296 0.88 -12.58 14.85
C MET A 296 1.76 -13.57 14.08
N VAL A 297 2.73 -13.06 13.31
CA VAL A 297 3.71 -13.89 12.59
C VAL A 297 4.55 -14.69 13.59
N ALA A 298 5.01 -14.05 14.67
CA ALA A 298 5.80 -14.68 15.72
C ALA A 298 5.03 -15.75 16.51
N ASN A 299 3.74 -15.54 16.75
CA ASN A 299 2.88 -16.54 17.38
C ASN A 299 2.63 -17.73 16.46
N GLY A 300 2.69 -17.55 15.14
CA GLY A 300 2.40 -18.60 14.16
C GLY A 300 1.02 -19.22 14.41
N GLN A 301 0.94 -20.56 14.34
CA GLN A 301 -0.31 -21.31 14.50
C GLN A 301 -0.63 -21.73 15.94
N HIS A 302 -0.01 -21.09 16.94
CA HIS A 302 -0.32 -21.38 18.34
C HIS A 302 -1.68 -20.81 18.74
N ALA A 303 -2.49 -21.64 19.40
CA ALA A 303 -3.78 -21.22 19.95
C ALA A 303 -3.58 -20.43 21.24
N LEU A 304 -4.01 -19.16 21.26
CA LEU A 304 -4.00 -18.31 22.43
C LEU A 304 -5.33 -18.42 23.17
N THR A 305 -5.28 -18.77 24.46
CA THR A 305 -6.47 -18.79 25.33
C THR A 305 -6.52 -17.50 26.14
N ILE A 306 -7.58 -16.72 25.96
CA ILE A 306 -7.81 -15.44 26.61
C ILE A 306 -8.96 -15.61 27.62
N PRO A 307 -8.68 -15.53 28.94
CA PRO A 307 -9.74 -15.53 29.93
C PRO A 307 -10.49 -14.20 29.85
N LEU A 308 -11.78 -14.28 29.54
CA LEU A 308 -12.67 -13.13 29.45
C LEU A 308 -13.33 -12.92 30.82
N ALA A 309 -12.86 -11.91 31.55
CA ALA A 309 -13.41 -11.57 32.87
C ALA A 309 -14.66 -10.68 32.72
N ILE A 310 -15.69 -11.18 32.05
CA ILE A 310 -16.96 -10.48 31.89
C ILE A 310 -18.02 -11.16 32.76
N ASN A 311 -18.56 -10.40 33.72
CA ASN A 311 -19.64 -10.87 34.59
C ASN A 311 -20.98 -10.70 33.88
N ILE A 312 -21.38 -11.72 33.11
CA ILE A 312 -22.74 -11.79 32.57
C ILE A 312 -23.58 -12.65 33.53
N PRO A 313 -24.71 -12.14 34.05
CA PRO A 313 -25.58 -12.91 34.94
C PRO A 313 -25.94 -14.28 34.33
N SER A 314 -25.83 -15.36 35.10
CA SER A 314 -26.09 -16.76 34.72
C SER A 314 -24.98 -17.48 33.94
N ILE A 315 -23.91 -16.78 33.54
CA ILE A 315 -22.76 -17.41 32.89
C ILE A 315 -21.70 -17.77 33.95
N THR A 316 -21.27 -19.03 33.96
CA THR A 316 -20.34 -19.56 34.96
C THR A 316 -18.89 -19.50 34.53
N SER A 317 -18.61 -19.61 33.23
CA SER A 317 -17.28 -19.42 32.65
C SER A 317 -17.37 -18.96 31.20
N ILE A 318 -16.42 -18.10 30.79
CA ILE A 318 -16.27 -17.61 29.42
C ILE A 318 -14.78 -17.64 29.06
N ASN A 319 -14.44 -18.44 28.06
CA ASN A 319 -13.07 -18.52 27.55
C ASN A 319 -13.06 -18.25 26.05
N ALA A 320 -12.20 -17.35 25.60
CA ALA A 320 -11.92 -17.16 24.18
C ALA A 320 -10.65 -17.92 23.81
N GLN A 321 -10.67 -18.63 22.70
CA GLN A 321 -9.51 -19.24 22.08
C GLN A 321 -9.35 -18.65 20.68
N VAL A 322 -8.15 -18.19 20.35
CA VAL A 322 -7.83 -17.60 19.05
C VAL A 322 -6.65 -18.32 18.45
N THR A 323 -6.77 -18.75 17.21
CA THR A 323 -5.68 -19.35 16.44
C THR A 323 -5.52 -18.57 15.14
N ILE A 324 -4.33 -18.04 14.90
CA ILE A 324 -3.98 -17.40 13.63
C ILE A 324 -3.50 -18.52 12.71
N VAL A 325 -4.18 -18.70 11.58
CA VAL A 325 -3.83 -19.71 10.59
C VAL A 325 -2.82 -19.14 9.59
N GLU A 326 -3.06 -17.91 9.14
CA GLU A 326 -2.20 -17.13 8.24
C GLU A 326 -2.21 -15.66 8.71
N PRO A 327 -1.03 -15.03 8.89
CA PRO A 327 -0.94 -13.64 9.31
C PRO A 327 -1.37 -12.67 8.18
N PRO A 328 -1.76 -11.43 8.52
CA PRO A 328 -2.05 -10.41 7.51
C PRO A 328 -0.75 -9.90 6.87
N GLN A 329 -0.85 -9.24 5.72
CA GLN A 329 0.28 -8.60 5.04
C GLN A 329 -0.01 -7.13 4.72
N LEU A 330 1.02 -6.29 4.83
CA LEU A 330 1.02 -4.94 4.27
C LEU A 330 1.64 -5.00 2.87
N ALA A 331 1.18 -4.17 1.92
CA ALA A 331 1.80 -4.09 0.60
C ALA A 331 2.22 -2.67 0.25
N ILE A 332 3.38 -2.56 -0.40
CA ILE A 332 3.84 -1.37 -1.11
C ILE A 332 4.08 -1.74 -2.55
N GLY A 333 3.51 -0.98 -3.49
CA GLY A 333 3.81 -1.20 -4.90
C GLY A 333 3.00 -0.33 -5.85
N PRO A 334 3.24 -0.46 -7.16
CA PRO A 334 2.56 0.32 -8.16
C PRO A 334 1.18 -0.26 -8.48
N ALA A 335 0.35 0.54 -9.13
CA ALA A 335 -0.94 0.12 -9.61
C ALA A 335 -0.85 -0.85 -10.80
N ALA A 336 -1.84 -1.73 -10.92
CA ALA A 336 -1.91 -2.70 -12.01
C ALA A 336 -2.30 -2.08 -13.37
N GLY A 337 -3.03 -0.96 -13.35
CA GLY A 337 -3.73 -0.42 -14.51
C GLY A 337 -4.72 -1.44 -15.09
N GLU A 338 -4.72 -1.56 -16.41
CA GLU A 338 -5.52 -2.52 -17.17
C GLU A 338 -5.04 -3.99 -17.04
N GLY A 339 -3.90 -4.23 -16.37
CA GLY A 339 -3.31 -5.56 -16.24
C GLY A 339 -3.79 -6.37 -15.04
N ALA A 340 -3.12 -7.50 -14.77
CA ALA A 340 -3.37 -8.34 -13.60
C ALA A 340 -2.92 -7.63 -12.31
N LEU A 341 -3.67 -7.78 -11.21
CA LEU A 341 -3.26 -7.21 -9.92
C LEU A 341 -1.91 -7.80 -9.48
N CYS A 342 -0.98 -6.93 -9.10
CA CYS A 342 0.37 -7.31 -8.69
C CYS A 342 0.67 -6.91 -7.25
N THR A 343 0.27 -5.70 -6.87
CA THR A 343 0.36 -5.21 -5.50
C THR A 343 -0.92 -5.64 -4.82
N THR A 344 -0.84 -6.76 -4.09
CA THR A 344 -1.98 -7.38 -3.42
C THR A 344 -1.70 -7.60 -1.95
N VAL A 345 -2.72 -7.45 -1.12
CA VAL A 345 -2.70 -7.79 0.31
C VAL A 345 -3.74 -8.85 0.61
N ARG A 346 -3.54 -9.54 1.72
CA ARG A 346 -4.51 -10.47 2.30
C ARG A 346 -4.77 -10.11 3.75
N THR A 347 -6.02 -10.27 4.18
CA THR A 347 -6.35 -10.21 5.60
C THR A 347 -5.84 -11.46 6.32
N ALA A 348 -5.72 -11.38 7.64
CA ALA A 348 -5.42 -12.55 8.45
C ALA A 348 -6.50 -13.64 8.29
N GLN A 349 -6.07 -14.90 8.31
CA GLN A 349 -6.94 -16.05 8.46
C GLN A 349 -6.95 -16.47 9.93
N VAL A 350 -8.13 -16.48 10.56
CA VAL A 350 -8.26 -16.75 12.00
C VAL A 350 -9.36 -17.74 12.29
N ARG A 351 -9.11 -18.58 13.28
CA ARG A 351 -10.12 -19.38 13.97
C ARG A 351 -10.27 -18.86 15.39
N ALA A 352 -11.42 -18.28 15.69
CA ALA A 352 -11.77 -17.82 17.02
C ALA A 352 -12.91 -18.68 17.57
N LYS A 353 -12.84 -19.03 18.85
CA LYS A 353 -13.86 -19.82 19.55
C LYS A 353 -14.13 -19.17 20.90
N VAL A 354 -15.39 -18.83 21.18
CA VAL A 354 -15.83 -18.35 22.48
C VAL A 354 -16.68 -19.43 23.13
N GLY A 355 -16.11 -20.08 24.14
CA GLY A 355 -16.75 -21.10 24.94
C GLY A 355 -17.47 -20.51 26.14
N VAL A 356 -18.70 -20.97 26.38
CA VAL A 356 -19.60 -20.50 27.43
C VAL A 356 -20.27 -21.69 28.11
N LEU A 357 -20.29 -21.66 29.44
CA LEU A 357 -21.04 -22.61 30.25
C LEU A 357 -22.11 -21.88 31.06
N VAL A 358 -23.38 -22.22 30.83
CA VAL A 358 -24.54 -21.62 31.50
C VAL A 358 -25.22 -22.67 32.35
N ASN A 359 -25.39 -22.39 33.64
CA ASN A 359 -26.12 -23.27 34.56
C ASN A 359 -27.39 -22.56 35.00
N ILE A 360 -28.54 -23.08 34.55
CA ILE A 360 -29.86 -22.58 34.95
C ILE A 360 -30.28 -23.38 36.18
N PRO A 361 -30.42 -22.75 37.36
CA PRO A 361 -30.77 -23.44 38.59
C PRO A 361 -32.02 -24.30 38.42
N LEU A 362 -31.93 -25.55 38.89
CA LEU A 362 -33.04 -26.53 38.92
C LEU A 362 -33.60 -26.97 37.56
N LEU A 363 -33.03 -26.49 36.43
CA LEU A 363 -33.58 -26.71 35.09
C LEU A 363 -32.59 -27.46 34.19
N ALA A 364 -31.47 -26.83 33.82
CA ALA A 364 -30.56 -27.34 32.81
C ALA A 364 -29.15 -26.75 32.90
N SER A 365 -28.18 -27.47 32.34
CA SER A 365 -26.83 -26.98 32.03
C SER A 365 -26.68 -26.89 30.52
N ILE A 366 -26.13 -25.79 30.02
CA ILE A 366 -25.92 -25.51 28.60
C ILE A 366 -24.43 -25.37 28.37
N ASP A 367 -23.92 -26.24 27.50
CA ASP A 367 -22.53 -26.25 27.04
C ASP A 367 -22.50 -25.83 25.58
N LEU A 368 -21.93 -24.65 25.34
CA LEU A 368 -21.96 -23.94 24.07
C LEU A 368 -20.60 -23.31 23.78
N ALA A 369 -20.11 -23.47 22.57
CA ALA A 369 -19.00 -22.70 22.03
C ALA A 369 -19.38 -22.16 20.65
N LEU A 370 -19.30 -20.84 20.50
CA LEU A 370 -19.47 -20.17 19.22
C LEU A 370 -18.09 -20.00 18.57
N GLY A 371 -17.88 -20.73 17.48
CA GLY A 371 -16.70 -20.63 16.64
C GLY A 371 -16.95 -19.75 15.43
N ALA A 372 -15.96 -18.94 15.08
CA ALA A 372 -15.84 -18.26 13.80
C ALA A 372 -14.54 -18.69 13.13
N GLU A 373 -14.67 -19.24 11.93
CA GLU A 373 -13.54 -19.49 11.03
C GLU A 373 -13.63 -18.47 9.89
N VAL A 374 -12.67 -17.56 9.83
CA VAL A 374 -12.62 -16.51 8.82
C VAL A 374 -11.50 -16.82 7.85
N ALA A 375 -11.88 -17.08 6.61
CA ALA A 375 -10.98 -17.24 5.47
C ALA A 375 -10.43 -15.87 5.03
N PRO A 376 -9.22 -15.82 4.46
CA PRO A 376 -8.62 -14.55 4.07
C PRO A 376 -9.41 -13.86 2.95
N GLY A 377 -9.62 -12.56 3.10
CA GLY A 377 -9.99 -11.66 2.02
C GLY A 377 -8.75 -11.19 1.26
N SER A 378 -8.93 -10.69 0.05
CA SER A 378 -7.85 -10.17 -0.79
C SER A 378 -8.18 -8.80 -1.32
N ALA A 379 -7.20 -7.90 -1.35
CA ALA A 379 -7.32 -6.60 -2.01
C ALA A 379 -6.14 -6.35 -2.93
N GLY A 380 -6.33 -5.60 -4.01
CA GLY A 380 -5.26 -5.24 -4.94
C GLY A 380 -5.41 -3.85 -5.51
N LEU A 381 -4.27 -3.20 -5.73
CA LEU A 381 -4.22 -1.83 -6.23
C LEU A 381 -4.48 -1.79 -7.75
N ARG A 382 -5.58 -1.17 -8.14
CA ARG A 382 -6.05 -1.12 -9.53
C ARG A 382 -5.45 0.07 -10.28
N THR A 383 -5.70 1.28 -9.79
CA THR A 383 -5.26 2.53 -10.45
C THR A 383 -4.81 3.56 -9.41
N ILE A 384 -3.84 4.37 -9.80
CA ILE A 384 -3.52 5.64 -9.15
C ILE A 384 -3.59 6.70 -10.25
N VAL A 385 -4.54 7.62 -10.14
CA VAL A 385 -4.69 8.75 -11.04
C VAL A 385 -4.39 10.01 -10.26
N GLN A 386 -3.62 10.90 -10.87
CA GLN A 386 -3.32 12.21 -10.31
C GLN A 386 -4.03 13.27 -11.15
N ASP A 387 -4.75 14.15 -10.48
CA ASP A 387 -5.29 15.38 -11.07
C ASP A 387 -4.68 16.61 -10.34
N ASP A 388 -4.85 17.80 -10.90
CA ASP A 388 -4.31 19.04 -10.34
C ASP A 388 -4.97 19.36 -8.99
N GLY A 389 -4.36 18.87 -7.90
CA GLY A 389 -4.77 19.10 -6.52
C GLY A 389 -5.20 17.84 -5.76
N GLU A 390 -5.57 16.77 -6.46
CA GLU A 390 -6.09 15.54 -5.85
C GLU A 390 -5.44 14.28 -6.44
N SER A 391 -5.52 13.18 -5.71
CA SER A 391 -5.16 11.87 -6.22
C SER A 391 -6.24 10.86 -5.92
N GLU A 392 -6.62 10.13 -6.95
CA GLU A 392 -7.62 9.09 -6.89
C GLU A 392 -6.93 7.73 -6.90
N VAL A 393 -7.13 6.97 -5.83
CA VAL A 393 -6.59 5.62 -5.69
C VAL A 393 -7.74 4.64 -5.69
N THR A 394 -7.69 3.69 -6.61
CA THR A 394 -8.72 2.66 -6.74
C THR A 394 -8.16 1.32 -6.28
N ILE A 395 -8.83 0.69 -5.32
CA ILE A 395 -8.46 -0.64 -4.79
C ILE A 395 -9.61 -1.60 -5.04
N GLU A 396 -9.31 -2.73 -5.68
CA GLU A 396 -10.25 -3.82 -5.86
C GLU A 396 -10.18 -4.75 -4.65
N ALA A 397 -11.31 -4.99 -4.01
CA ALA A 397 -11.43 -5.62 -2.72
C ALA A 397 -12.40 -6.80 -2.77
N LYS A 398 -11.95 -7.98 -2.38
CA LYS A 398 -12.79 -9.17 -2.23
C LYS A 398 -12.81 -9.59 -0.76
N PRO A 399 -13.93 -9.36 -0.03
CA PRO A 399 -14.05 -9.77 1.36
C PRO A 399 -13.80 -11.27 1.56
N GLY A 400 -13.28 -11.61 2.75
CA GLY A 400 -13.14 -13.00 3.17
C GLY A 400 -14.49 -13.66 3.44
N ILE A 401 -14.49 -15.00 3.41
CA ILE A 401 -15.66 -15.80 3.79
C ILE A 401 -15.54 -16.13 5.27
N ALA A 402 -16.63 -15.97 6.03
CA ALA A 402 -16.69 -16.40 7.41
C ALA A 402 -17.67 -17.56 7.56
N ALA A 403 -17.22 -18.63 8.20
CA ALA A 403 -18.04 -19.74 8.64
C ALA A 403 -18.26 -19.63 10.15
N LEU A 404 -19.51 -19.84 10.56
CA LEU A 404 -19.87 -19.86 11.98
C LEU A 404 -20.26 -21.27 12.35
N VAL A 405 -19.69 -21.74 13.44
CA VAL A 405 -19.88 -23.11 13.92
C VAL A 405 -20.32 -23.03 15.37
N LEU A 406 -21.31 -23.86 15.71
CA LEU A 406 -21.77 -24.02 17.07
C LEU A 406 -21.42 -25.42 17.56
N SER A 407 -20.59 -25.49 18.60
CA SER A 407 -20.12 -26.75 19.18
C SER A 407 -20.29 -26.77 20.70
N ASN A 408 -19.95 -27.88 21.34
CA ASN A 408 -19.63 -27.88 22.77
C ASN A 408 -18.26 -27.25 23.03
N ASN A 409 -17.93 -26.97 24.30
CA ASN A 409 -16.65 -26.38 24.70
C ASN A 409 -15.43 -27.24 24.28
N ASP A 410 -15.57 -28.56 24.34
CA ASP A 410 -14.54 -29.53 23.91
C ASP A 410 -14.31 -29.54 22.39
N GLY A 411 -15.22 -28.97 21.60
CA GLY A 411 -15.15 -28.97 20.13
C GLY A 411 -15.37 -30.34 19.48
N THR A 412 -15.84 -31.34 20.25
CA THR A 412 -16.01 -32.72 19.81
C THR A 412 -17.41 -33.04 19.27
N GLY A 413 -18.35 -32.10 19.39
CA GLY A 413 -19.71 -32.26 18.87
C GLY A 413 -20.54 -30.98 18.89
N LEU A 414 -21.81 -31.09 18.53
CA LEU A 414 -22.79 -30.00 18.59
C LEU A 414 -22.93 -29.46 20.01
N ALA A 415 -23.38 -28.20 20.13
CA ALA A 415 -23.74 -27.63 21.43
C ALA A 415 -24.86 -28.43 22.09
N ARG A 416 -24.83 -28.56 23.42
CA ARG A 416 -25.72 -29.46 24.16
C ARG A 416 -26.44 -28.75 25.28
N ILE A 417 -27.73 -29.07 25.42
CA ILE A 417 -28.52 -28.82 26.62
C ILE A 417 -28.60 -30.15 27.37
N SER A 418 -28.21 -30.15 28.64
CA SER A 418 -28.28 -31.34 29.50
C SER A 418 -29.04 -31.01 30.78
N THR A 419 -29.59 -32.04 31.44
CA THR A 419 -30.09 -31.88 32.82
C THR A 419 -28.92 -31.58 33.77
N LEU A 420 -29.23 -31.15 35.00
CA LEU A 420 -28.21 -30.95 36.04
C LEU A 420 -27.48 -32.27 36.42
N LEU A 421 -28.06 -33.42 36.06
CA LEU A 421 -27.47 -34.76 36.24
C LEU A 421 -26.67 -35.24 35.01
N GLY A 422 -26.46 -34.37 34.00
CA GLY A 422 -25.65 -34.67 32.82
C GLY A 422 -26.36 -35.49 31.73
N LEU A 423 -27.69 -35.63 31.79
CA LEU A 423 -28.44 -36.34 30.74
C LEU A 423 -28.71 -35.41 29.55
N PRO A 424 -28.37 -35.81 28.30
CA PRO A 424 -28.57 -34.97 27.12
C PRO A 424 -30.05 -34.79 26.80
N LEU A 425 -30.50 -33.53 26.69
CA LEU A 425 -31.87 -33.15 26.35
C LEU A 425 -32.03 -32.83 24.87
N ALA A 426 -31.13 -31.99 24.35
CA ALA A 426 -31.14 -31.54 22.97
C ALA A 426 -29.73 -31.18 22.50
N SER A 427 -29.53 -31.28 21.19
CA SER A 427 -28.35 -30.68 20.55
C SER A 427 -28.75 -29.56 19.60
N ILE A 428 -27.89 -28.55 19.55
CA ILE A 428 -28.14 -27.30 18.83
C ILE A 428 -27.05 -27.16 17.77
N GLY A 429 -27.48 -27.05 16.52
CA GLY A 429 -26.64 -26.70 15.39
C GLY A 429 -26.93 -25.29 14.89
N LEU A 430 -25.95 -24.73 14.18
CA LEU A 430 -26.08 -23.48 13.46
C LEU A 430 -26.40 -23.78 11.99
N ASN A 431 -27.38 -23.10 11.42
CA ASN A 431 -27.71 -23.17 10.00
C ASN A 431 -27.50 -21.80 9.35
N LEU A 432 -26.24 -21.46 9.09
CA LEU A 432 -25.83 -20.22 8.43
C LEU A 432 -25.23 -20.55 7.06
N PRO A 433 -25.87 -20.15 5.94
CA PRO A 433 -25.33 -20.41 4.62
C PRO A 433 -24.07 -19.56 4.38
N LEU A 434 -22.99 -20.21 3.93
CA LEU A 434 -21.82 -19.51 3.41
C LEU A 434 -22.22 -18.80 2.12
N GLN A 435 -22.27 -17.47 2.16
CA GLN A 435 -22.47 -16.68 0.95
C GLN A 435 -21.12 -16.22 0.40
N PRO A 436 -20.82 -16.50 -0.88
CA PRO A 436 -19.58 -16.05 -1.49
C PRO A 436 -19.57 -14.52 -1.56
N ALA A 437 -18.44 -13.92 -1.21
CA ALA A 437 -18.23 -12.48 -1.35
C ALA A 437 -17.94 -12.12 -2.82
N ASN A 438 -18.60 -11.07 -3.31
CA ASN A 438 -18.31 -10.47 -4.60
C ASN A 438 -17.18 -9.43 -4.45
N ALA A 439 -16.39 -9.26 -5.51
CA ALA A 439 -15.42 -8.17 -5.58
C ALA A 439 -16.16 -6.81 -5.61
N GLN A 440 -15.64 -5.85 -4.85
CA GLN A 440 -16.11 -4.48 -4.76
C GLN A 440 -14.93 -3.55 -5.01
N THR A 441 -15.19 -2.41 -5.65
CA THR A 441 -14.17 -1.40 -5.91
C THR A 441 -14.29 -0.31 -4.86
N LEU A 442 -13.16 0.07 -4.26
CA LEU A 442 -13.03 1.19 -3.34
C LEU A 442 -12.30 2.33 -4.03
N GLU A 443 -12.83 3.54 -3.91
CA GLU A 443 -12.25 4.77 -4.49
C GLU A 443 -11.86 5.70 -3.34
N TYR A 444 -10.58 6.04 -3.27
CA TYR A 444 -10.01 6.94 -2.28
C TYR A 444 -9.61 8.25 -2.96
N THR A 445 -10.20 9.36 -2.51
CA THR A 445 -9.82 10.70 -2.95
C THR A 445 -8.92 11.34 -1.89
N VAL A 446 -7.70 11.68 -2.28
CA VAL A 446 -6.69 12.23 -1.39
C VAL A 446 -6.27 13.62 -1.87
N GLU A 447 -6.65 14.64 -1.10
CA GLU A 447 -6.26 16.03 -1.37
C GLU A 447 -4.76 16.27 -1.06
N ASN A 448 -4.11 17.10 -1.88
CA ASN A 448 -2.74 17.51 -1.66
C ASN A 448 -2.63 18.66 -0.63
N PRO A 449 -1.68 18.60 0.35
CA PRO A 449 -0.64 17.60 0.51
C PRO A 449 -1.14 16.30 1.15
N VAL A 450 -0.85 15.17 0.51
CA VAL A 450 -1.29 13.81 0.88
C VAL A 450 -1.10 13.46 2.35
N ARG A 451 -0.01 13.91 2.97
CA ARG A 451 0.34 13.60 4.37
C ARG A 451 -0.71 14.02 5.39
N ASN A 452 -1.55 15.01 5.07
CA ASN A 452 -2.56 15.54 5.98
C ASN A 452 -3.87 14.75 5.95
N HIS A 453 -4.11 13.97 4.88
CA HIS A 453 -5.39 13.34 4.61
C HIS A 453 -5.34 11.81 4.68
N LEU A 454 -4.15 11.23 4.82
CA LEU A 454 -3.94 9.80 5.09
C LEU A 454 -3.58 9.57 6.57
N PRO A 455 -3.73 8.36 7.12
CA PRO A 455 -4.35 7.19 6.49
C PRO A 455 -5.87 7.35 6.33
N GLN A 456 -6.45 6.72 5.32
CA GLN A 456 -7.91 6.61 5.13
C GLN A 456 -8.33 5.14 5.11
N THR A 457 -9.37 4.81 5.87
CA THR A 457 -9.93 3.45 5.90
C THR A 457 -11.32 3.44 5.28
N GLN A 458 -11.55 2.48 4.38
CA GLN A 458 -12.87 2.16 3.86
C GLN A 458 -13.18 0.68 4.07
N SER A 459 -14.47 0.35 4.21
CA SER A 459 -14.94 -0.99 4.50
C SER A 459 -15.78 -1.53 3.35
N VAL A 460 -15.51 -2.76 2.96
CA VAL A 460 -16.38 -3.56 2.09
C VAL A 460 -17.09 -4.62 2.91
N ALA A 461 -18.33 -4.92 2.57
CA ALA A 461 -19.13 -5.94 3.25
C ALA A 461 -19.86 -6.85 2.25
N SER A 462 -19.95 -8.11 2.63
CA SER A 462 -20.78 -9.14 2.01
C SER A 462 -22.25 -8.96 2.39
N PRO A 463 -23.19 -9.65 1.72
CA PRO A 463 -24.61 -9.53 2.02
C PRO A 463 -25.03 -10.00 3.43
N LEU A 464 -24.19 -10.77 4.13
CA LEU A 464 -24.42 -11.18 5.53
C LEU A 464 -24.31 -10.00 6.53
N GLY A 465 -23.89 -8.82 6.07
CA GLY A 465 -23.70 -7.62 6.88
C GLY A 465 -22.25 -7.48 7.37
N SER A 466 -21.97 -6.37 8.06
CA SER A 466 -20.63 -6.00 8.53
C SER A 466 -20.26 -6.57 9.92
N SER A 467 -21.16 -7.30 10.57
CA SER A 467 -20.94 -7.82 11.94
C SER A 467 -21.61 -9.18 12.17
N LEU A 468 -21.03 -9.95 13.08
CA LEU A 468 -21.56 -11.25 13.49
C LEU A 468 -22.92 -11.12 14.17
N GLY A 469 -23.11 -10.09 14.99
CA GLY A 469 -24.41 -9.83 15.63
C GLY A 469 -25.55 -9.71 14.61
N ASN A 470 -25.31 -9.10 13.45
CA ASN A 470 -26.32 -8.99 12.39
C ASN A 470 -26.59 -10.33 11.70
N ALA A 471 -25.53 -11.12 11.43
CA ALA A 471 -25.68 -12.47 10.86
C ALA A 471 -26.45 -13.40 11.81
N LEU A 472 -26.22 -13.27 13.13
CA LEU A 472 -26.88 -14.05 14.18
C LEU A 472 -28.28 -13.55 14.55
N ALA A 473 -28.74 -12.43 13.98
CA ALA A 473 -30.10 -11.93 14.17
C ALA A 473 -31.09 -12.46 13.13
N GLN A 474 -30.64 -13.23 12.13
CA GLN A 474 -31.52 -13.79 11.10
C GLN A 474 -32.55 -14.80 11.67
N PRO A 475 -33.75 -14.89 11.07
CA PRO A 475 -34.73 -15.88 11.49
C PRO A 475 -34.29 -17.31 11.12
N ASN A 476 -34.63 -18.29 11.96
CA ASN A 476 -34.40 -19.73 11.71
C ASN A 476 -32.93 -20.19 11.66
N LEU A 477 -32.05 -19.50 12.39
CA LEU A 477 -30.62 -19.80 12.46
C LEU A 477 -30.26 -21.09 13.21
N LEU A 478 -31.06 -21.49 14.18
CA LEU A 478 -30.76 -22.61 15.06
C LEU A 478 -31.54 -23.84 14.64
N ASN A 479 -30.82 -24.94 14.44
CA ASN A 479 -31.42 -26.25 14.28
C ASN A 479 -31.34 -27.00 15.61
N VAL A 480 -32.49 -27.33 16.20
CA VAL A 480 -32.57 -28.02 17.48
C VAL A 480 -33.04 -29.45 17.25
N THR A 481 -32.24 -30.40 17.67
CA THR A 481 -32.57 -31.83 17.62
C THR A 481 -32.77 -32.35 19.03
N LEU A 482 -33.94 -32.92 19.31
CA LEU A 482 -34.24 -33.52 20.60
C LEU A 482 -33.56 -34.88 20.73
N LEU A 483 -32.91 -35.13 21.87
CA LEU A 483 -32.21 -36.37 22.18
C LEU A 483 -32.93 -37.18 23.28
N GLY A 484 -34.02 -36.64 23.86
CA GLY A 484 -34.78 -37.25 24.94
C GLY A 484 -36.30 -37.10 24.79
N ILE A 485 -37.04 -37.64 25.77
CA ILE A 485 -38.51 -37.77 25.78
C ILE A 485 -39.24 -36.53 26.32
N LEU A 486 -38.50 -35.44 26.60
CA LEU A 486 -39.05 -34.23 27.22
C LEU A 486 -39.83 -33.36 26.23
N ASP A 487 -40.80 -32.62 26.78
CA ASP A 487 -41.75 -31.78 26.06
C ASP A 487 -41.05 -30.69 25.22
N LEU A 488 -41.42 -30.62 23.94
CA LEU A 488 -40.93 -29.65 22.95
C LEU A 488 -41.06 -28.20 23.44
N GLY A 489 -42.10 -27.91 24.25
CA GLY A 489 -42.37 -26.55 24.74
C GLY A 489 -41.31 -26.00 25.70
N ILE A 490 -40.69 -26.85 26.52
CA ILE A 490 -39.64 -26.41 27.47
C ILE A 490 -38.34 -26.13 26.70
N VAL A 491 -37.97 -27.03 25.78
CA VAL A 491 -36.75 -26.88 24.96
C VAL A 491 -36.89 -25.70 24.00
N SER A 492 -38.04 -25.53 23.35
CA SER A 492 -38.26 -24.39 22.46
C SER A 492 -38.18 -23.06 23.21
N ASN A 493 -38.77 -22.98 24.41
CA ASN A 493 -38.70 -21.78 25.25
C ASN A 493 -37.26 -21.49 25.67
N VAL A 494 -36.48 -22.47 26.13
CA VAL A 494 -35.06 -22.26 26.49
C VAL A 494 -34.25 -21.78 25.29
N VAL A 495 -34.46 -22.38 24.12
CA VAL A 495 -33.73 -21.98 22.90
C VAL A 495 -34.10 -20.54 22.48
N SER A 496 -35.37 -20.20 22.41
CA SER A 496 -35.82 -18.89 21.91
C SER A 496 -35.63 -17.76 22.91
N THR A 497 -35.75 -18.02 24.22
CA THR A 497 -35.68 -16.97 25.25
C THR A 497 -34.30 -16.80 25.88
N ILE A 498 -33.44 -17.83 25.83
CA ILE A 498 -32.11 -17.79 26.47
C ILE A 498 -31.01 -17.91 25.42
N ILE A 499 -31.07 -18.91 24.54
CA ILE A 499 -29.94 -19.25 23.67
C ILE A 499 -29.78 -18.25 22.53
N SER A 500 -30.83 -17.93 21.78
CA SER A 500 -30.77 -16.93 20.71
C SER A 500 -30.22 -15.57 21.17
N PRO A 501 -30.75 -14.93 22.24
CA PRO A 501 -30.20 -13.67 22.72
C PRO A 501 -28.78 -13.82 23.28
N LEU A 502 -28.46 -14.95 23.91
CA LEU A 502 -27.10 -15.22 24.39
C LEU A 502 -26.10 -15.33 23.23
N LEU A 503 -26.41 -16.03 22.14
CA LEU A 503 -25.53 -16.10 20.97
C LEU A 503 -25.34 -14.71 20.34
N SER A 504 -26.40 -13.92 20.24
CA SER A 504 -26.32 -12.56 19.72
C SER A 504 -25.43 -11.67 20.59
N GLU A 505 -25.51 -11.78 21.92
CA GLU A 505 -24.63 -11.01 22.83
C GLU A 505 -23.20 -11.52 22.81
N ILE A 506 -22.95 -12.83 22.77
CA ILE A 506 -21.61 -13.38 22.60
C ILE A 506 -21.00 -12.88 21.27
N GLY A 507 -21.79 -12.91 20.19
CA GLY A 507 -21.38 -12.38 18.89
C GLY A 507 -20.98 -10.91 18.97
N ARG A 508 -21.86 -10.06 19.51
CA ARG A 508 -21.69 -8.60 19.52
C ARG A 508 -20.66 -8.09 20.54
N VAL A 509 -20.61 -8.68 21.73
CA VAL A 509 -19.82 -8.16 22.86
C VAL A 509 -18.46 -8.83 22.97
N LEU A 510 -18.32 -10.06 22.50
CA LEU A 510 -17.09 -10.84 22.65
C LEU A 510 -16.40 -11.08 21.32
N LEU A 511 -17.10 -11.75 20.41
CA LEU A 511 -16.47 -12.30 19.21
C LEU A 511 -16.21 -11.21 18.16
N ASP A 512 -17.15 -10.29 17.93
CA ASP A 512 -16.96 -9.13 17.04
C ASP A 512 -15.80 -8.24 17.49
N PRO A 513 -15.71 -7.77 18.76
CA PRO A 513 -14.56 -6.99 19.22
C PRO A 513 -13.24 -7.74 19.13
N LEU A 514 -13.24 -9.05 19.42
CA LEU A 514 -12.03 -9.88 19.34
C LEU A 514 -11.55 -10.01 17.88
N LEU A 515 -12.47 -10.24 16.94
CA LEU A 515 -12.14 -10.30 15.51
C LEU A 515 -11.70 -8.93 15.00
N ASN A 516 -12.38 -7.86 15.38
CA ASN A 516 -11.99 -6.49 15.01
C ASN A 516 -10.58 -6.13 15.51
N LEU A 517 -10.19 -6.56 16.71
CA LEU A 517 -8.83 -6.37 17.23
C LEU A 517 -7.76 -7.15 16.44
N LEU A 518 -8.14 -8.28 15.85
CA LEU A 518 -7.31 -9.04 14.91
C LEU A 518 -7.38 -8.48 13.49
N GLY A 519 -8.05 -7.34 13.30
CA GLY A 519 -8.22 -6.70 12.01
C GLY A 519 -9.23 -7.42 11.09
N ILE A 520 -10.09 -8.27 11.64
CA ILE A 520 -11.01 -9.13 10.88
C ILE A 520 -12.44 -8.72 11.13
N ARG A 521 -13.23 -8.62 10.05
CA ARG A 521 -14.69 -8.49 10.11
C ARG A 521 -15.36 -9.72 9.53
N VAL A 522 -16.41 -10.20 10.18
CA VAL A 522 -17.20 -11.33 9.67
C VAL A 522 -17.95 -10.86 8.43
N GLY A 523 -17.61 -11.45 7.28
CA GLY A 523 -18.22 -11.08 6.01
C GLY A 523 -17.90 -9.65 5.57
N GLY A 524 -16.79 -9.07 6.03
CA GLY A 524 -16.33 -7.74 5.62
C GLY A 524 -14.80 -7.64 5.61
N MET A 525 -14.29 -6.57 5.03
CA MET A 525 -12.87 -6.28 5.00
C MET A 525 -12.68 -4.76 5.06
N ASP A 526 -11.79 -4.31 5.93
CA ASP A 526 -11.34 -2.93 5.96
C ASP A 526 -10.04 -2.81 5.18
N ILE A 527 -9.93 -1.80 4.35
CA ILE A 527 -8.71 -1.46 3.63
C ILE A 527 -8.30 -0.06 4.06
N THR A 528 -7.08 0.04 4.55
CA THR A 528 -6.48 1.30 4.95
C THR A 528 -5.42 1.69 3.94
N LEU A 529 -5.65 2.81 3.26
CA LEU A 529 -4.63 3.47 2.44
C LEU A 529 -3.72 4.25 3.39
N GLU A 530 -2.48 3.80 3.52
CA GLU A 530 -1.51 4.31 4.50
C GLU A 530 -0.77 5.53 3.95
N ASP A 531 -0.32 5.43 2.70
CA ASP A 531 0.46 6.48 2.04
C ASP A 531 0.36 6.35 0.51
N VAL A 532 0.58 7.46 -0.20
CA VAL A 532 0.68 7.51 -1.65
C VAL A 532 1.90 8.36 -1.98
N GLN A 533 2.86 7.77 -2.68
CA GLN A 533 4.10 8.43 -3.00
C GLN A 533 4.19 8.86 -4.46
N TYR A 534 4.58 10.11 -4.62
CA TYR A 534 4.98 10.74 -5.88
C TYR A 534 6.46 11.06 -5.77
N ARG A 535 7.27 10.62 -6.72
CA ARG A 535 8.57 11.28 -6.93
C ARG A 535 8.29 12.52 -7.77
N GLN A 536 8.24 13.69 -7.13
CA GLN A 536 8.65 14.88 -7.84
C GLN A 536 10.16 14.76 -8.04
N GLU A 537 10.59 14.61 -9.29
CA GLU A 537 11.97 14.95 -9.63
C GLU A 537 12.21 16.33 -9.02
N LYS A 538 13.13 16.38 -8.05
CA LYS A 538 13.77 17.63 -7.66
C LYS A 538 14.16 18.27 -9.00
N PRO A 539 13.61 19.45 -9.37
CA PRO A 539 13.82 19.98 -10.71
C PRO A 539 15.31 19.97 -10.94
N LEU A 540 15.76 19.32 -12.03
CA LEU A 540 17.12 19.46 -12.48
C LEU A 540 17.34 20.97 -12.57
N VAL A 541 18.12 21.50 -11.63
CA VAL A 541 18.59 22.86 -11.71
C VAL A 541 19.54 22.83 -12.90
N ILE A 542 18.99 23.18 -14.07
CA ILE A 542 19.76 23.34 -15.31
C ILE A 542 20.62 24.60 -15.17
#